data_AF-A0A7S1YBQ0-F1
#
_entry.id   AF-A0A7S1YBQ0-F1
#
_cell.length_a   1.000
_cell.length_b   1.000
_cell.length_c   1.000
_cell.angle_alpha   90.00
_cell.angle_beta   90.00
_cell.angle_gamma   90.00
#
_symmetry.space_group_name_H-M   'P 1'
#
loop_
_entity.id
_entity.type
_entity.pdbx_description
1 polymer ?
#
loop_
_entity_poly.entity_id
_entity_poly.type
_entity_poly.pdbx_seq_one_letter_code
_entity_poly.pdbx_strand_id
1 'polypeptide(L)'
;TVSENVAYDVSGYCYYLEDGVEEENTFSFNLGAYVHMIGDSVPTGGGQNTEKYTTNTNATLPADVTAAAFYITNVRNNLIGNAASGGWAGFAFPNLPEPVGAHKSDNPTMNPSYVLPLDIIGNSAHSTAYWWYHTGAFYFGGDL
;
A
#
# COMPACT_ATOMS: atom_id res chain seq x y z
N THR A 1 5.95 16.36 1.99
CA THR A 1 7.06 15.65 1.32
C THR A 1 7.80 14.77 2.30
N VAL A 2 8.11 13.53 1.90
CA VAL A 2 8.95 12.57 2.62
C VAL A 2 10.03 12.11 1.63
N SER A 3 11.31 12.31 1.97
CA SER A 3 12.40 12.00 1.03
C SER A 3 13.64 11.45 1.71
N GLU A 4 14.36 10.57 1.02
CA GLU A 4 15.67 10.04 1.45
C GLU A 4 15.65 9.33 2.81
N ASN A 5 14.51 8.74 3.16
CA ASN A 5 14.36 7.97 4.39
C ASN A 5 14.57 6.47 4.14
N VAL A 6 14.88 5.76 5.22
CA VAL A 6 14.96 4.30 5.24
C VAL A 6 14.02 3.79 6.32
N ALA A 7 13.07 2.96 5.92
CA ALA A 7 12.28 2.12 6.79
C ALA A 7 12.78 0.68 6.63
N TYR A 8 13.28 0.09 7.72
CA TYR A 8 13.89 -1.24 7.72
C TYR A 8 13.37 -2.07 8.88
N ASP A 9 13.12 -3.36 8.65
CA ASP A 9 12.61 -4.31 9.66
C ASP A 9 11.29 -3.81 10.27
N VAL A 10 10.28 -3.70 9.41
CA VAL A 10 8.97 -3.12 9.77
C VAL A 10 7.92 -4.21 9.68
N SER A 11 7.13 -4.36 10.75
CA SER A 11 5.87 -5.11 10.70
C SER A 11 4.73 -4.16 10.35
N GLY A 12 4.00 -4.44 9.28
CA GLY A 12 3.00 -3.55 8.69
C GLY A 12 3.56 -2.69 7.56
N TYR A 13 2.85 -1.63 7.22
CA TYR A 13 3.25 -0.72 6.14
C TYR A 13 4.29 0.31 6.60
N CYS A 14 5.12 0.83 5.68
CA CYS A 14 6.15 1.83 6.02
C CYS A 14 5.76 3.27 5.65
N TYR A 15 5.56 3.53 4.35
CA TYR A 15 5.12 4.82 3.83
C TYR A 15 3.64 4.73 3.49
N TYR A 16 2.82 5.45 4.24
CA TYR A 16 1.40 5.14 4.39
C TYR A 16 0.51 6.35 4.08
N LEU A 17 -0.42 6.19 3.15
CA LEU A 17 -1.59 7.05 2.94
C LEU A 17 -2.82 6.17 3.13
N GLU A 18 -3.66 6.49 4.12
CA GLU A 18 -4.67 5.56 4.64
C GLU A 18 -6.05 5.86 4.08
N ASP A 19 -6.50 7.10 4.28
CA ASP A 19 -7.92 7.44 4.19
C ASP A 19 -8.38 7.70 2.75
N GLY A 20 -7.44 7.84 1.81
CA GLY A 20 -7.69 8.09 0.39
C GLY A 20 -7.91 9.57 0.06
N VAL A 21 -7.86 10.45 1.06
CA VAL A 21 -8.02 11.90 0.90
C VAL A 21 -6.70 12.62 0.64
N GLU A 22 -5.58 11.95 0.90
CA GLU A 22 -4.25 12.52 0.81
C GLU A 22 -3.81 12.63 -0.65
N GLU A 23 -3.66 13.87 -1.13
CA GLU A 23 -3.24 14.19 -2.49
C GLU A 23 -2.07 15.16 -2.51
N GLU A 24 -1.37 15.21 -3.65
CA GLU A 24 -0.28 16.15 -3.94
C GLU A 24 0.92 16.03 -2.98
N ASN A 25 1.03 14.90 -2.28
CA ASN A 25 2.21 14.58 -1.50
C ASN A 25 3.34 14.09 -2.42
N THR A 26 4.57 14.21 -1.93
CA THR A 26 5.76 13.68 -2.62
C THR A 26 6.50 12.70 -1.72
N PHE A 27 6.69 11.49 -2.22
CA PHE A 27 7.56 10.45 -1.70
C PHE A 27 8.71 10.26 -2.68
N SER A 28 9.93 10.65 -2.29
CA SER A 28 11.08 10.58 -3.19
C SER A 28 12.31 9.90 -2.59
N PHE A 29 12.96 9.04 -3.36
CA PHE A 29 14.22 8.40 -2.96
C PHE A 29 14.19 7.69 -1.60
N ASN A 30 13.01 7.22 -1.18
CA ASN A 30 12.87 6.48 0.07
C ASN A 30 13.11 4.99 -0.17
N LEU A 31 13.65 4.31 0.83
CA LEU A 31 13.78 2.85 0.86
C LEU A 31 12.84 2.27 1.92
N GLY A 32 12.02 1.29 1.55
CA GLY A 32 11.39 0.37 2.48
C GLY A 32 11.95 -1.04 2.26
N ALA A 33 12.49 -1.66 3.29
CA ALA A 33 13.18 -2.95 3.19
C ALA A 33 12.88 -3.86 4.38
N TYR A 34 12.87 -5.16 4.15
CA TYR A 34 12.60 -6.18 5.17
C TYR A 34 11.24 -5.91 5.85
N VAL A 35 10.21 -5.77 5.02
CA VAL A 35 8.84 -5.55 5.47
C VAL A 35 8.13 -6.88 5.75
N HIS A 36 7.39 -6.93 6.85
CA HIS A 36 6.70 -8.09 7.39
C HIS A 36 5.20 -7.84 7.49
N MET A 37 4.38 -8.82 7.11
CA MET A 37 2.92 -8.73 7.28
C MET A 37 2.51 -8.95 8.74
N ILE A 38 1.33 -8.42 9.09
CA ILE A 38 0.72 -8.61 10.40
C ILE A 38 -0.51 -9.51 10.25
N GLY A 39 -0.68 -10.48 11.14
CA GLY A 39 -1.85 -11.37 11.18
C GLY A 39 -1.48 -12.85 11.06
N ASP A 40 -2.42 -13.72 11.47
CA ASP A 40 -2.21 -15.17 11.59
C ASP A 40 -2.28 -15.90 10.24
N SER A 41 -2.88 -15.27 9.22
CA SER A 41 -2.95 -15.79 7.86
C SER A 41 -2.67 -14.67 6.87
N VAL A 42 -1.85 -14.98 5.87
CA VAL A 42 -1.53 -14.06 4.77
C VAL A 42 -2.21 -14.55 3.50
N PRO A 43 -2.72 -13.66 2.65
CA PRO A 43 -3.24 -14.04 1.35
C PRO A 43 -2.18 -14.77 0.52
N THR A 44 -2.42 -16.05 0.28
CA THR A 44 -1.57 -16.90 -0.57
C THR A 44 -2.35 -17.41 -1.77
N GLY A 45 -1.63 -17.84 -2.82
CA GLY A 45 -2.24 -18.44 -4.01
C GLY A 45 -1.83 -17.78 -5.32
N GLY A 46 -2.67 -17.89 -6.35
CA GLY A 46 -2.38 -17.40 -7.69
C GLY A 46 -3.56 -16.69 -8.36
N GLY A 47 -4.62 -16.36 -7.64
CA GLY A 47 -5.75 -15.63 -8.20
C GLY A 47 -5.64 -14.11 -7.99
N GLN A 48 -6.42 -13.35 -8.74
CA GLN A 48 -6.84 -11.98 -8.35
C GLN A 48 -7.84 -12.00 -7.18
N ASN A 49 -8.42 -13.18 -6.89
CA ASN A 49 -9.31 -13.40 -5.77
C ASN A 49 -8.50 -13.89 -4.57
N THR A 50 -8.64 -13.18 -3.46
CA THR A 50 -8.08 -13.52 -2.15
C THR A 50 -9.25 -13.77 -1.18
N GLU A 51 -8.96 -14.44 -0.07
CA GLU A 51 -9.88 -14.53 1.06
C GLU A 51 -10.25 -13.13 1.56
N LYS A 52 -11.43 -13.00 2.17
CA LYS A 52 -11.86 -11.76 2.80
C LYS A 52 -11.33 -11.71 4.23
N TYR A 53 -10.58 -10.67 4.54
CA TYR A 53 -10.02 -10.41 5.86
C TYR A 53 -10.89 -9.39 6.60
N THR A 54 -11.02 -9.59 7.91
CA THR A 54 -11.79 -8.69 8.80
C THR A 54 -10.97 -8.39 10.04
N THR A 55 -11.30 -7.29 10.70
CA THR A 55 -10.59 -6.82 11.89
C THR A 55 -10.65 -7.86 12.99
N ASN A 56 -9.53 -8.07 13.68
CA ASN A 56 -9.43 -8.96 14.83
C ASN A 56 -8.36 -8.44 15.82
N THR A 57 -8.15 -9.15 16.92
CA THR A 57 -7.21 -8.74 17.97
C THR A 57 -5.74 -8.67 17.53
N ASN A 58 -5.38 -9.45 16.49
CA ASN A 58 -4.01 -9.56 15.98
C ASN A 58 -3.80 -8.71 14.70
N ALA A 59 -4.87 -8.26 14.05
CA ALA A 59 -4.85 -7.39 12.87
C ALA A 59 -6.03 -6.40 12.93
N THR A 60 -5.76 -5.22 13.48
CA THR A 60 -6.80 -4.19 13.68
C THR A 60 -7.22 -3.57 12.35
N LEU A 61 -6.26 -3.35 11.44
CA LEU A 61 -6.50 -2.98 10.05
C LEU A 61 -6.40 -4.25 9.18
N PRO A 62 -7.49 -4.69 8.53
CA PRO A 62 -7.47 -5.90 7.71
C PRO A 62 -6.46 -5.85 6.56
N ALA A 63 -6.08 -4.65 6.10
CA ALA A 63 -5.09 -4.48 5.05
C ALA A 63 -3.68 -4.95 5.48
N ASP A 64 -3.32 -4.90 6.77
CA ASP A 64 -1.95 -5.21 7.23
C ASP A 64 -1.51 -6.66 6.96
N VAL A 65 -2.46 -7.56 6.67
CA VAL A 65 -2.18 -8.93 6.20
C VAL A 65 -1.51 -8.96 4.82
N THR A 66 -1.58 -7.86 4.08
CA THR A 66 -0.89 -7.59 2.80
C THR A 66 0.06 -6.39 2.90
N ALA A 67 0.78 -6.26 4.03
CA ALA A 67 1.77 -5.21 4.25
C ALA A 67 2.75 -5.02 3.08
N ALA A 68 3.11 -3.77 2.80
CA ALA A 68 4.00 -3.33 1.72
C ALA A 68 4.88 -2.16 2.19
N ALA A 69 5.98 -1.91 1.49
CA ALA A 69 6.81 -0.74 1.80
C ALA A 69 6.04 0.57 1.58
N PHE A 70 5.27 0.64 0.48
CA PHE A 70 4.44 1.79 0.15
C PHE A 70 2.98 1.36 0.06
N TYR A 71 2.12 1.99 0.85
CA TYR A 71 0.67 1.82 0.80
C TYR A 71 0.02 3.15 0.45
N ILE A 72 -0.57 3.20 -0.73
CA ILE A 72 -0.97 4.44 -1.39
C ILE A 72 -2.41 4.27 -1.85
N THR A 73 -3.37 4.68 -1.02
CA THR A 73 -4.80 4.55 -1.32
C THR A 73 -5.32 5.60 -2.30
N ASN A 74 -4.50 6.59 -2.66
CA ASN A 74 -4.80 7.60 -3.66
C ASN A 74 -3.57 7.85 -4.55
N VAL A 75 -3.73 7.63 -5.86
CA VAL A 75 -2.62 7.76 -6.84
C VAL A 75 -2.30 9.20 -7.22
N ARG A 76 -3.10 10.19 -6.82
CA ARG A 76 -2.86 11.62 -7.05
C ARG A 76 -1.74 12.16 -6.15
N ASN A 77 -0.61 11.45 -6.08
CA ASN A 77 0.60 11.75 -5.32
C ASN A 77 1.83 11.46 -6.18
N ASN A 78 2.97 12.07 -5.85
CA ASN A 78 4.24 11.87 -6.54
C ASN A 78 5.06 10.78 -5.85
N LEU A 79 5.36 9.70 -6.56
CA LEU A 79 6.26 8.62 -6.16
C LEU A 79 7.45 8.59 -7.10
N ILE A 80 8.61 9.06 -6.64
CA ILE A 80 9.78 9.30 -7.49
C ILE A 80 11.01 8.58 -6.93
N GLY A 81 11.58 7.63 -7.68
CA GLY A 81 12.87 7.05 -7.34
C GLY A 81 12.90 6.22 -6.06
N ASN A 82 11.75 5.76 -5.56
CA ASN A 82 11.68 4.97 -4.33
C ASN A 82 12.10 3.52 -4.58
N ALA A 83 12.54 2.83 -3.53
CA ALA A 83 12.94 1.42 -3.58
C ALA A 83 12.19 0.61 -2.53
N ALA A 84 11.74 -0.60 -2.90
CA ALA A 84 11.01 -1.50 -2.02
C ALA A 84 11.58 -2.93 -2.01
N SER A 85 11.62 -3.55 -0.83
CA SER A 85 12.02 -4.95 -0.64
C SER A 85 11.30 -5.59 0.55
N GLY A 86 10.87 -6.85 0.40
CA GLY A 86 10.01 -7.53 1.36
C GLY A 86 8.52 -7.20 1.20
N GLY A 87 7.72 -7.60 2.17
CA GLY A 87 6.27 -7.41 2.17
C GLY A 87 5.52 -8.25 1.13
N TRP A 88 4.20 -8.27 1.26
CA TRP A 88 3.30 -8.91 0.32
C TRP A 88 3.36 -8.26 -1.07
N ALA A 89 3.64 -6.96 -1.13
CA ALA A 89 4.02 -6.23 -2.34
C ALA A 89 5.09 -5.17 -2.00
N GLY A 90 5.78 -4.64 -3.02
CA GLY A 90 6.65 -3.48 -2.82
C GLY A 90 5.84 -2.18 -2.68
N PHE A 91 4.94 -1.98 -3.63
CA PHE A 91 4.01 -0.88 -3.67
C PHE A 91 2.59 -1.43 -3.78
N ALA A 92 1.72 -1.05 -2.86
CA ALA A 92 0.31 -1.38 -2.85
C ALA A 92 -0.52 -0.12 -3.12
N PHE A 93 -1.41 -0.22 -4.11
CA PHE A 93 -2.37 0.80 -4.50
C PHE A 93 -3.79 0.22 -4.37
N PRO A 94 -4.34 0.17 -3.15
CA PRO A 94 -5.72 -0.25 -2.92
C PRO A 94 -6.71 0.67 -3.62
N ASN A 95 -7.81 0.10 -4.09
CA ASN A 95 -8.84 0.88 -4.74
C ASN A 95 -9.92 1.28 -3.72
N LEU A 96 -10.05 2.58 -3.46
CA LEU A 96 -11.11 3.10 -2.58
C LEU A 96 -12.20 3.79 -3.41
N PRO A 97 -13.47 3.31 -3.36
CA PRO A 97 -14.59 3.97 -4.04
C PRO A 97 -15.05 5.26 -3.32
N GLU A 98 -14.70 5.39 -2.04
CA GLU A 98 -14.95 6.56 -1.19
C GLU A 98 -13.85 6.63 -0.11
N PRO A 99 -13.58 7.80 0.48
CA PRO A 99 -12.68 7.90 1.63
C PRO A 99 -13.06 7.00 2.80
N VAL A 100 -12.06 6.53 3.54
CA VAL A 100 -12.24 5.66 4.71
C VAL A 100 -11.73 6.34 5.98
N GLY A 101 -11.76 5.61 7.10
CA GLY A 101 -11.16 6.06 8.35
C GLY A 101 -11.76 7.34 8.91
N ALA A 102 -10.90 8.21 9.44
CA ALA A 102 -11.30 9.43 10.13
C ALA A 102 -11.83 10.49 9.16
N HIS A 103 -11.33 10.50 7.93
CA HIS A 103 -11.69 11.48 6.91
C HIS A 103 -12.83 11.06 5.98
N LYS A 104 -13.49 9.91 6.25
CA LYS A 104 -14.65 9.42 5.49
C LYS A 104 -15.73 10.49 5.27
N SER A 105 -16.02 11.30 6.29
CA SER A 105 -17.08 12.32 6.24
C SER A 105 -16.63 13.67 5.69
N ASP A 106 -15.34 13.89 5.52
CA ASP A 106 -14.79 15.23 5.26
C ASP A 106 -14.93 15.62 3.78
N ASN A 107 -14.96 14.62 2.89
CA ASN A 107 -15.11 14.85 1.45
C ASN A 107 -16.00 13.78 0.80
N PRO A 108 -17.33 13.83 1.01
CA PRO A 108 -18.26 12.76 0.63
C PRO A 108 -18.45 12.60 -0.89
N THR A 109 -17.93 13.54 -1.69
CA THR A 109 -17.97 13.47 -3.16
C THR A 109 -16.68 12.93 -3.76
N MET A 110 -15.63 12.76 -2.95
CA MET A 110 -14.35 12.27 -3.41
C MET A 110 -14.45 10.78 -3.73
N ASN A 111 -13.81 10.39 -4.82
CA ASN A 111 -13.63 8.98 -5.17
C ASN A 111 -12.17 8.75 -5.53
N PRO A 112 -11.35 8.21 -4.60
CA PRO A 112 -9.92 7.97 -4.84
C PRO A 112 -9.64 7.06 -6.04
N SER A 113 -10.56 6.15 -6.37
CA SER A 113 -10.43 5.26 -7.54
C SER A 113 -10.59 5.95 -8.91
N TYR A 114 -11.09 7.18 -8.95
CA TYR A 114 -11.36 7.94 -10.19
C TYR A 114 -10.43 9.15 -10.38
N VAL A 115 -9.31 9.20 -9.67
CA VAL A 115 -8.31 10.27 -9.80
C VAL A 115 -7.24 9.92 -10.83
N LEU A 116 -6.61 10.94 -11.42
CA LEU A 116 -5.46 10.75 -12.28
C LEU A 116 -4.17 10.70 -11.45
N PRO A 117 -3.24 9.78 -11.75
CA PRO A 117 -1.96 9.75 -11.08
C PRO A 117 -1.13 11.01 -11.42
N LEU A 118 -0.32 11.46 -10.46
CA LEU A 118 0.76 12.41 -10.73
C LEU A 118 2.01 11.64 -11.20
N ASP A 119 3.20 12.01 -10.74
CA ASP A 119 4.44 11.34 -11.15
C ASP A 119 4.63 10.00 -10.42
N ILE A 120 4.62 8.89 -11.16
CA ILE A 120 5.06 7.57 -10.65
C ILE A 120 6.24 7.10 -11.51
N ILE A 121 7.44 7.55 -11.17
CA ILE A 121 8.63 7.42 -12.04
C ILE A 121 9.86 6.92 -11.28
N GLY A 122 10.67 6.08 -11.92
CA GLY A 122 11.96 5.64 -11.39
C GLY A 122 11.90 4.77 -10.13
N ASN A 123 10.72 4.32 -9.71
CA ASN A 123 10.56 3.44 -8.56
C ASN A 123 11.01 2.01 -8.89
N SER A 124 11.59 1.31 -7.91
CA SER A 124 12.07 -0.05 -8.05
C SER A 124 11.57 -0.92 -6.91
N ALA A 125 11.32 -2.19 -7.21
CA ALA A 125 10.99 -3.20 -6.20
C ALA A 125 11.73 -4.48 -6.52
N HIS A 126 12.27 -5.13 -5.49
CA HIS A 126 12.97 -6.40 -5.63
C HIS A 126 12.77 -7.25 -4.38
N SER A 127 12.75 -8.58 -4.52
CA SER A 127 12.53 -9.50 -3.40
C SER A 127 11.22 -9.20 -2.63
N THR A 128 10.17 -8.82 -3.32
CA THR A 128 8.82 -8.61 -2.77
C THR A 128 7.94 -9.83 -3.05
N ALA A 129 6.79 -9.92 -2.38
CA ALA A 129 5.71 -10.85 -2.73
C ALA A 129 6.10 -12.35 -2.73
N TYR A 130 6.97 -12.77 -1.80
CA TYR A 130 7.44 -14.16 -1.66
C TYR A 130 6.31 -15.19 -1.43
N TRP A 131 5.14 -14.74 -0.95
CA TRP A 131 4.01 -15.56 -0.51
C TRP A 131 2.91 -15.74 -1.57
N TRP A 132 3.05 -15.05 -2.71
CA TRP A 132 2.05 -15.02 -3.77
C TRP A 132 2.68 -15.46 -5.09
N TYR A 133 2.05 -16.41 -5.79
CA TYR A 133 2.57 -16.92 -7.07
C TYR A 133 2.61 -15.86 -8.19
N HIS A 134 1.93 -14.72 -8.02
CA HIS A 134 1.91 -13.61 -8.98
C HIS A 134 2.68 -12.36 -8.52
N THR A 135 3.65 -12.53 -7.62
CA THR A 135 4.78 -11.62 -7.35
C THR A 135 4.55 -10.14 -7.72
N GLY A 136 3.77 -9.41 -6.91
CA GLY A 136 3.50 -7.99 -7.15
C GLY A 136 4.66 -7.10 -6.68
N ALA A 137 5.46 -6.61 -7.63
CA ALA A 137 6.30 -5.43 -7.38
C ALA A 137 5.40 -4.21 -7.11
N PHE A 138 4.41 -4.03 -7.97
CA PHE A 138 3.34 -3.05 -7.88
C PHE A 138 2.01 -3.79 -7.91
N TYR A 139 1.20 -3.60 -6.88
CA TYR A 139 -0.15 -4.16 -6.79
C TYR A 139 -1.16 -3.03 -6.93
N PHE A 140 -2.06 -3.15 -7.90
CA PHE A 140 -3.21 -2.26 -8.08
C PHE A 140 -4.48 -3.09 -7.97
N GLY A 141 -5.39 -2.66 -7.10
CA GLY A 141 -6.66 -3.35 -6.87
C GLY A 141 -6.88 -3.67 -5.40
N GLY A 142 -7.73 -4.64 -5.11
CA GLY A 142 -8.28 -4.82 -3.78
C GLY A 142 -9.41 -3.82 -3.57
N ASP A 143 -10.59 -4.37 -3.27
CA ASP A 143 -11.78 -3.59 -2.95
C ASP A 143 -11.89 -3.61 -1.42
N LEU A 144 -11.64 -2.45 -0.80
CA LEU A 144 -11.62 -2.27 0.65
C LEU A 144 -12.93 -1.62 1.11
#